data_AF-A0A7X9CD93-F1
#
_entry.id   AF-A0A7X9CD93-F1
#
_cell.length_a   1.000
_cell.length_b   1.000
_cell.length_c   1.000
_cell.angle_alpha   90.00
_cell.angle_beta   90.00
_cell.angle_gamma   90.00
#
_symmetry.space_group_name_H-M   'P 1'
#
loop_
_entity.id
_entity.type
_entity.pdbx_description
1 polymer ?
#
loop_
_entity_poly.entity_id
_entity_poly.type
_entity_poly.pdbx_seq_one_letter_code
_entity_poly.pdbx_strand_id
1 'polypeptide(L)'
;MPRYLFPLKQHIGKPCTPTVNVGDNVLRGQCIGETKGLGAKIHSSVMGEVIAITENAIEIEGEFTNSEDYIKIKKCDSIAETAYEAGIVGAGGAGFPTYVKLKSEIPGGYVIANCVECEPILNHNIKFIEENPQMIIKGLKYAMKATGASKGYIAIKSKNQKAIKSLKDALGEAEDIEIKELRDIYPMGEERAIIHEIFGKWLEPSELPIEANAVILNSETLSNLTRAVEDLKPVIDKDITVAGKLKNGKEANVFFQVPIGTPIESLIEECGGIDGGFGEVIIGGPYTGKSCDIEKSVVTKTSGGAIITIPLPEFYGSLGLLVCACSADEIRLRDIASKMGSKVVGVANCKNLVNINGANKCLTPGDCPGQVQAVMELKKNGAERILIANCSDCTNTVMCCAPNMGIPVYHHTDHIFRTVDHELSRRLPMEE
;
A
#
# COMPACT_ATOMS: atom_id res chain seq x y z
N MET A 1 -20.59 23.62 -4.18
CA MET A 1 -19.13 23.52 -3.91
C MET A 1 -18.68 22.08 -4.18
N PRO A 2 -17.38 21.76 -4.28
CA PRO A 2 -16.96 20.36 -4.44
C PRO A 2 -17.41 19.52 -3.24
N ARG A 3 -17.66 18.23 -3.51
CA ARG A 3 -18.08 17.25 -2.49
C ARG A 3 -16.92 16.34 -2.14
N TYR A 4 -16.71 16.17 -0.85
CA TYR A 4 -15.70 15.30 -0.27
C TYR A 4 -16.37 14.17 0.50
N LEU A 5 -15.96 12.94 0.22
CA LEU A 5 -16.49 11.75 0.88
C LEU A 5 -15.43 11.19 1.83
N PHE A 6 -15.77 11.02 3.10
CA PHE A 6 -14.89 10.45 4.11
C PHE A 6 -15.41 9.07 4.52
N PRO A 7 -14.88 7.97 3.95
CA PRO A 7 -15.25 6.62 4.38
C PRO A 7 -14.97 6.44 5.88
N LEU A 8 -15.93 5.85 6.61
CA LEU A 8 -15.78 5.55 8.04
C LEU A 8 -14.85 4.37 8.30
N LYS A 9 -14.54 3.56 7.27
CA LYS A 9 -13.59 2.45 7.33
C LYS A 9 -12.29 2.82 6.57
N GLN A 10 -11.32 3.38 7.28
CA GLN A 10 -9.98 3.71 6.73
C GLN A 10 -8.84 3.02 7.49
N HIS A 11 -9.16 1.92 8.17
CA HIS A 11 -8.23 1.14 8.98
C HIS A 11 -8.75 -0.29 9.19
N ILE A 12 -7.92 -1.17 9.73
CA ILE A 12 -8.25 -2.60 9.89
C ILE A 12 -9.40 -2.86 10.87
N GLY A 13 -9.53 -2.07 11.93
CA GLY A 13 -10.60 -2.21 12.93
C GLY A 13 -11.98 -1.73 12.47
N LYS A 14 -13.03 -1.83 13.29
CA LYS A 14 -14.42 -1.54 12.89
C LYS A 14 -14.61 -0.09 12.38
N PRO A 15 -15.55 0.19 11.46
CA PRO A 15 -15.82 1.55 11.00
C PRO A 15 -15.98 2.55 12.16
N CYS A 16 -15.48 3.77 11.97
CA CYS A 16 -15.65 4.86 12.93
C CYS A 16 -17.13 5.25 13.07
N THR A 17 -17.48 5.72 14.26
CA THR A 17 -18.74 6.43 14.53
C THR A 17 -18.52 7.92 14.26
N PRO A 18 -19.40 8.56 13.46
CA PRO A 18 -19.36 10.02 13.27
C PRO A 18 -19.42 10.78 14.59
N THR A 19 -18.70 11.89 14.68
CA THR A 19 -18.72 12.83 15.82
C THR A 19 -19.36 14.18 15.48
N VAL A 20 -19.99 14.27 14.32
CA VAL A 20 -20.69 15.43 13.76
C VAL A 20 -22.08 15.01 13.28
N ASN A 21 -22.95 15.98 13.05
CA ASN A 21 -24.32 15.80 12.53
C ASN A 21 -24.47 16.46 11.16
N VAL A 22 -25.49 16.04 10.41
CA VAL A 22 -25.88 16.72 9.16
C VAL A 22 -26.28 18.17 9.47
N GLY A 23 -25.76 19.12 8.69
CA GLY A 23 -25.91 20.56 8.88
C GLY A 23 -24.81 21.21 9.72
N ASP A 24 -23.91 20.42 10.34
CA ASP A 24 -22.76 20.99 11.06
C ASP A 24 -21.77 21.61 10.08
N ASN A 25 -21.25 22.79 10.42
CA ASN A 25 -20.09 23.37 9.74
C ASN A 25 -18.82 22.81 10.41
N VAL A 26 -17.93 22.26 9.60
CA VAL A 26 -16.65 21.72 10.06
C VAL A 26 -15.47 22.51 9.51
N LEU A 27 -14.38 22.51 10.27
CA LEU A 27 -13.11 23.09 9.86
C LEU A 27 -12.13 21.99 9.44
N ARG A 28 -11.18 22.33 8.57
CA ARG A 28 -10.05 21.44 8.23
C ARG A 28 -9.28 21.07 9.51
N GLY A 29 -8.97 19.79 9.67
CA GLY A 29 -8.34 19.24 10.88
C GLY A 29 -9.33 18.86 11.99
N GLN A 30 -10.60 19.26 11.92
CA GLN A 30 -11.59 18.89 12.94
C GLN A 30 -11.85 17.39 12.93
N CYS A 31 -11.89 16.75 14.10
CA CYS A 31 -12.27 15.35 14.22
C CYS A 31 -13.75 15.17 13.87
N ILE A 32 -14.02 14.29 12.89
CA ILE A 32 -15.37 13.99 12.38
C ILE A 32 -15.78 12.53 12.60
N GLY A 33 -14.85 11.65 12.99
CA GLY A 33 -15.15 10.27 13.30
C GLY A 33 -14.16 9.64 14.27
N GLU A 34 -14.67 8.85 15.22
CA GLU A 34 -13.88 8.14 16.22
C GLU A 34 -14.29 6.67 16.30
N THR A 35 -13.42 5.82 16.84
CA THR A 35 -13.71 4.39 17.01
C THR A 35 -13.61 3.97 18.47
N LYS A 36 -14.44 3.00 18.86
CA LYS A 36 -14.33 2.32 20.16
C LYS A 36 -13.52 1.03 19.93
N GLY A 37 -12.24 1.06 20.30
CA GLY A 37 -11.33 -0.09 20.20
C GLY A 37 -10.24 0.11 19.15
N LEU A 38 -9.89 -0.97 18.43
CA LEU A 38 -8.85 -0.91 17.40
C LEU A 38 -9.29 -0.04 16.23
N GLY A 39 -8.50 0.96 15.88
CA GLY A 39 -8.70 1.82 14.71
C GLY A 39 -8.10 3.21 14.93
N ALA A 40 -8.51 4.21 14.15
CA ALA A 40 -7.90 5.54 14.17
C ALA A 40 -8.93 6.63 13.87
N LYS A 41 -8.77 7.81 14.46
CA LYS A 41 -9.66 8.95 14.24
C LYS A 41 -9.69 9.38 12.77
N ILE A 42 -10.80 9.97 12.34
CA ILE A 42 -10.97 10.60 11.03
C ILE A 42 -11.15 12.09 11.25
N HIS A 43 -10.42 12.88 10.49
CA HIS A 43 -10.47 14.34 10.54
C HIS A 43 -10.92 14.86 9.18
N SER A 44 -11.67 15.97 9.17
CA SER A 44 -12.00 16.65 7.93
C SER A 44 -10.75 17.21 7.29
N SER A 45 -10.55 16.96 6.00
CA SER A 45 -9.48 17.56 5.20
C SER A 45 -9.88 18.91 4.60
N VAL A 46 -11.13 19.33 4.78
CA VAL A 46 -11.69 20.55 4.19
C VAL A 46 -12.52 21.31 5.22
N MET A 47 -12.83 22.57 4.91
CA MET A 47 -13.88 23.30 5.60
C MET A 47 -15.17 23.24 4.77
N GLY A 48 -16.31 23.13 5.43
CA GLY A 48 -17.60 23.04 4.75
C GLY A 48 -18.71 22.53 5.64
N GLU A 49 -19.85 22.24 5.01
CA GLU A 49 -21.05 21.74 5.68
C GLU A 49 -21.17 20.22 5.50
N VAL A 50 -21.50 19.51 6.57
CA VAL A 50 -21.82 18.09 6.53
C VAL A 50 -23.21 17.92 5.88
N ILE A 51 -23.24 17.44 4.64
CA ILE A 51 -24.48 17.32 3.87
C ILE A 51 -25.16 15.96 4.03
N ALA A 52 -24.39 14.91 4.35
CA ALA A 52 -24.93 13.58 4.59
C ALA A 52 -24.03 12.76 5.49
N ILE A 53 -24.66 11.86 6.27
CA ILE A 53 -23.98 10.81 7.03
C ILE A 53 -24.69 9.50 6.69
N THR A 54 -23.95 8.56 6.11
CA THR A 54 -24.43 7.22 5.78
C THR A 54 -23.82 6.20 6.75
N GLU A 55 -24.22 4.94 6.62
CA GLU A 55 -23.59 3.83 7.36
C GLU A 55 -22.08 3.69 7.06
N ASN A 56 -21.63 4.16 5.89
CA ASN A 56 -20.28 3.89 5.39
C ASN A 56 -19.40 5.15 5.29
N ALA A 57 -19.97 6.35 5.29
CA ALA A 57 -19.22 7.58 5.02
C ALA A 57 -19.90 8.86 5.54
N ILE A 58 -19.11 9.91 5.67
CA ILE A 58 -19.53 11.30 5.90
C ILE A 58 -19.30 12.08 4.61
N GLU A 59 -20.29 12.83 4.15
CA GLU A 59 -20.19 13.71 2.98
C GLU A 59 -20.15 15.17 3.41
N ILE A 60 -19.19 15.91 2.87
CA ILE A 60 -18.96 17.31 3.17
C ILE A 60 -18.95 18.10 1.87
N GLU A 61 -19.86 19.05 1.74
CA GLU A 61 -19.80 20.03 0.66
C GLU A 61 -19.00 21.23 1.16
N GLY A 62 -17.88 21.53 0.51
CA GLY A 62 -16.92 22.48 1.05
C GLY A 62 -15.81 22.82 0.09
N GLU A 63 -14.80 23.50 0.60
CA GLU A 63 -13.65 23.93 -0.17
C GLU A 63 -12.33 23.65 0.56
N PHE A 64 -11.30 23.42 -0.25
CA PHE A 64 -9.93 23.38 0.19
C PHE A 64 -9.31 24.75 -0.08
N THR A 65 -9.01 25.50 0.99
CA THR A 65 -8.51 26.87 0.88
C THR A 65 -6.99 26.92 1.03
N ASN A 66 -6.47 26.68 2.25
CA ASN A 66 -5.04 26.71 2.56
C ASN A 66 -4.60 25.41 3.24
N SER A 67 -3.52 24.81 2.73
CA SER A 67 -2.94 23.58 3.27
C SER A 67 -2.43 23.70 4.72
N GLU A 68 -2.00 24.90 5.12
CA GLU A 68 -1.36 25.17 6.43
C GLU A 68 -2.34 25.53 7.54
N ASP A 69 -3.57 25.91 7.21
CA ASP A 69 -4.60 26.24 8.21
C ASP A 69 -5.43 25.00 8.54
N TYR A 70 -5.30 24.53 9.78
CA TYR A 70 -6.05 23.37 10.29
C TYR A 70 -6.16 23.42 11.81
N ILE A 71 -7.21 22.80 12.31
CA ILE A 71 -7.37 22.52 13.73
C ILE A 71 -6.29 21.54 14.16
N LYS A 72 -5.41 22.01 15.05
CA LYS A 72 -4.36 21.20 15.66
C LYS A 72 -4.97 20.15 16.59
N ILE A 73 -4.40 18.96 16.57
CA ILE A 73 -4.77 17.92 17.54
C ILE A 73 -4.41 18.36 18.96
N LYS A 74 -5.07 17.73 19.93
CA LYS A 74 -4.73 17.95 21.33
C LYS A 74 -3.27 17.57 21.60
N LYS A 75 -2.57 18.37 22.39
CA LYS A 75 -1.24 18.00 22.90
C LYS A 75 -1.40 16.78 23.82
N CYS A 76 -0.53 15.80 23.64
CA CYS A 76 -0.55 14.55 24.40
C CYS A 76 0.78 14.35 25.14
N ASP A 77 0.76 13.51 26.17
CA ASP A 77 1.93 13.27 27.01
C ASP A 77 2.89 12.25 26.38
N SER A 78 2.38 11.39 25.49
CA SER A 78 3.18 10.38 24.79
C SER A 78 3.04 10.46 23.27
N ILE A 79 4.09 10.02 22.57
CA ILE A 79 4.12 9.95 21.09
C ILE A 79 3.04 8.99 20.56
N ALA A 80 2.77 7.90 21.27
CA ALA A 80 1.71 6.97 20.89
C ALA A 80 0.32 7.63 20.98
N GLU A 81 0.04 8.41 22.03
CA GLU A 81 -1.22 9.16 22.12
C GLU A 81 -1.32 10.24 21.06
N THR A 82 -0.24 10.97 20.78
CA THR A 82 -0.19 11.92 19.66
C THR A 82 -0.54 11.23 18.34
N ALA A 83 0.00 10.03 18.09
CA ALA A 83 -0.33 9.25 16.89
C ALA A 83 -1.79 8.79 16.84
N TYR A 84 -2.38 8.44 18.00
CA TYR A 84 -3.80 8.12 18.10
C TYR A 84 -4.68 9.34 17.79
N GLU A 85 -4.38 10.48 18.40
CA GLU A 85 -5.12 11.72 18.22
C GLU A 85 -5.02 12.27 16.80
N ALA A 86 -3.85 12.17 16.16
CA ALA A 86 -3.70 12.47 14.73
C ALA A 86 -4.43 11.49 13.81
N GLY A 87 -4.86 10.33 14.32
CA GLY A 87 -5.45 9.27 13.53
C GLY A 87 -4.45 8.64 12.55
N ILE A 88 -3.20 8.44 12.97
CA ILE A 88 -2.16 7.84 12.12
C ILE A 88 -2.39 6.33 11.99
N VAL A 89 -2.35 5.87 10.74
CA VAL A 89 -2.41 4.45 10.37
C VAL A 89 -1.21 4.11 9.50
N GLY A 90 -0.90 2.82 9.37
CA GLY A 90 0.06 2.32 8.39
C GLY A 90 -0.43 2.63 6.97
N ALA A 91 0.20 3.62 6.33
CA ALA A 91 -0.22 4.16 5.03
C ALA A 91 -0.01 3.20 3.85
N GLY A 92 0.93 2.25 3.97
CA GLY A 92 1.29 1.32 2.89
C GLY A 92 0.49 0.01 2.84
N GLY A 93 -0.63 -0.12 3.56
CA GLY A 93 -1.37 -1.38 3.61
C GLY A 93 -2.77 -1.24 4.19
N ALA A 94 -3.20 -2.21 5.00
CA ALA A 94 -4.57 -2.28 5.55
C ALA A 94 -4.92 -1.20 6.60
N GLY A 95 -4.07 -0.19 6.80
CA GLY A 95 -4.30 0.88 7.78
C GLY A 95 -4.28 0.38 9.23
N PHE A 96 -3.25 -0.39 9.62
CA PHE A 96 -3.09 -0.78 11.02
C PHE A 96 -2.79 0.46 11.89
N PRO A 97 -3.45 0.69 13.03
CA PRO A 97 -3.26 1.90 13.84
C PRO A 97 -1.83 2.02 14.37
N THR A 98 -1.16 3.13 14.05
CA THR A 98 0.26 3.32 14.37
C THR A 98 0.51 3.40 15.86
N TYR A 99 -0.41 3.98 16.65
CA TYR A 99 -0.26 4.06 18.10
C TYR A 99 -0.14 2.67 18.76
N VAL A 100 -0.77 1.63 18.20
CA VAL A 100 -0.70 0.27 18.74
C VAL A 100 0.72 -0.28 18.57
N LYS A 101 1.33 -0.05 17.41
CA LYS A 101 2.74 -0.40 17.16
C LYS A 101 3.67 0.40 18.09
N LEU A 102 3.43 1.70 18.26
CA LEU A 102 4.25 2.58 19.11
C LEU A 102 4.15 2.30 20.61
N LYS A 103 3.08 1.63 21.07
CA LYS A 103 2.95 1.14 22.45
C LYS A 103 3.74 -0.14 22.72
N SER A 104 4.32 -0.75 21.68
CA SER A 104 5.18 -1.93 21.86
C SER A 104 6.47 -1.49 22.52
N GLU A 105 6.73 -1.98 23.73
CA GLU A 105 7.98 -1.74 24.43
C GLU A 105 9.02 -2.76 23.94
N ILE A 106 10.03 -2.27 23.23
CA ILE A 106 11.14 -3.05 22.68
C ILE A 106 12.49 -2.44 23.14
N PRO A 107 12.77 -2.40 24.45
CA PRO A 107 13.99 -1.82 24.98
C PRO A 107 15.22 -2.50 24.39
N GLY A 108 16.12 -1.70 23.78
CA GLY A 108 17.29 -2.23 23.08
C GLY A 108 17.00 -2.89 21.72
N GLY A 109 15.75 -2.84 21.27
CA GLY A 109 15.30 -3.38 19.99
C GLY A 109 15.47 -2.41 18.82
N TYR A 110 14.68 -2.66 17.77
CA TYR A 110 14.83 -2.02 16.48
C TYR A 110 13.55 -1.34 16.00
N VAL A 111 13.66 -0.11 15.47
CA VAL A 111 12.59 0.44 14.62
C VAL A 111 13.08 0.46 13.17
N ILE A 112 12.25 -0.02 12.26
CA ILE A 112 12.58 -0.11 10.84
C ILE A 112 11.64 0.79 10.05
N ALA A 113 12.21 1.81 9.41
CA ALA A 113 11.55 2.58 8.38
C ALA A 113 11.48 1.76 7.09
N ASN A 114 10.28 1.33 6.73
CA ASN A 114 10.00 0.66 5.45
C ASN A 114 9.87 1.72 4.35
N CYS A 115 10.99 1.95 3.67
CA CYS A 115 11.15 2.87 2.53
C CYS A 115 11.27 2.10 1.21
N VAL A 116 10.77 0.86 1.16
CA VAL A 116 10.99 -0.05 0.03
C VAL A 116 10.16 0.32 -1.19
N GLU A 117 8.91 0.78 -0.99
CA GLU A 117 7.87 0.97 -2.01
C GLU A 117 7.85 -0.17 -3.04
N CYS A 118 7.20 -1.27 -2.67
CA CYS A 118 7.25 -2.49 -3.46
C CYS A 118 6.26 -2.53 -4.61
N GLU A 119 5.20 -1.73 -4.57
CA GLU A 119 4.20 -1.69 -5.63
C GLU A 119 4.80 -0.96 -6.84
N PRO A 120 5.04 -1.62 -7.99
CA PRO A 120 5.58 -0.95 -9.15
C PRO A 120 4.64 0.18 -9.59
N ILE A 121 5.16 1.16 -10.33
CA ILE A 121 4.43 2.36 -10.79
C ILE A 121 4.16 3.38 -9.66
N LEU A 122 3.98 2.95 -8.40
CA LEU A 122 3.80 3.87 -7.29
C LEU A 122 5.13 4.54 -6.94
N ASN A 123 5.22 5.85 -7.21
CA ASN A 123 6.46 6.61 -7.07
C ASN A 123 6.43 7.62 -5.92
N HIS A 124 5.26 7.87 -5.32
CA HIS A 124 5.06 8.91 -4.31
C HIS A 124 5.99 8.77 -3.10
N ASN A 125 6.15 7.56 -2.53
CA ASN A 125 7.02 7.36 -1.37
C ASN A 125 8.50 7.62 -1.71
N ILE A 126 9.00 7.06 -2.81
CA ILE A 126 10.40 7.25 -3.22
C ILE A 126 10.68 8.72 -3.54
N LYS A 127 9.81 9.37 -4.30
CA LYS A 127 9.95 10.81 -4.61
C LYS A 127 9.92 11.66 -3.33
N PHE A 128 9.03 11.34 -2.38
CA PHE A 128 9.01 12.01 -1.09
C PHE A 128 10.32 11.85 -0.31
N ILE A 129 10.90 10.64 -0.30
CA ILE A 129 12.19 10.37 0.37
C ILE A 129 13.34 11.14 -0.29
N GLU A 130 13.36 11.23 -1.61
CA GLU A 130 14.37 12.00 -2.35
C GLU A 130 14.35 13.49 -1.98
N GLU A 131 13.16 14.07 -1.85
CA GLU A 131 12.94 15.50 -1.63
C GLU A 131 12.93 15.88 -0.13
N ASN A 132 12.47 14.99 0.75
CA ASN A 132 12.20 15.26 2.17
C ASN A 132 12.75 14.17 3.12
N PRO A 133 14.00 13.72 3.00
CA PRO A 133 14.55 12.61 3.79
C PRO A 133 14.51 12.87 5.30
N GLN A 134 14.66 14.14 5.72
CA GLN A 134 14.64 14.55 7.13
C GLN A 134 13.31 14.23 7.82
N MET A 135 12.19 14.28 7.11
CA MET A 135 10.88 13.95 7.67
C MET A 135 10.80 12.49 8.10
N ILE A 136 11.43 11.60 7.33
CA ILE A 136 11.49 10.16 7.62
C ILE A 136 12.40 9.89 8.81
N ILE A 137 13.58 10.52 8.83
CA ILE A 137 14.57 10.34 9.91
C ILE A 137 14.02 10.84 11.25
N LYS A 138 13.38 12.01 11.28
CA LYS A 138 12.70 12.52 12.48
C LYS A 138 11.62 11.58 12.96
N GLY A 139 10.78 11.09 12.06
CA GLY A 139 9.70 10.15 12.37
C GLY A 139 10.24 8.86 12.95
N LEU A 140 11.33 8.34 12.39
CA LEU A 140 12.03 7.17 12.88
C LEU A 140 12.56 7.39 14.31
N LYS A 141 13.20 8.54 14.57
CA LYS A 141 13.67 8.91 15.93
C LYS A 141 12.53 9.02 16.93
N TYR A 142 11.39 9.60 16.55
CA TYR A 142 10.21 9.64 17.42
C TYR A 142 9.67 8.25 17.72
N ALA A 143 9.63 7.36 16.72
CA ALA A 143 9.21 5.98 16.91
C ALA A 143 10.19 5.19 17.80
N MET A 144 11.50 5.38 17.64
CA MET A 144 12.52 4.79 18.52
C MET A 144 12.33 5.25 19.96
N LYS A 145 12.15 6.56 20.18
CA LYS A 145 11.87 7.11 21.51
C LYS A 145 10.59 6.55 22.14
N ALA A 146 9.52 6.40 21.35
CA ALA A 146 8.24 5.88 21.84
C ALA A 146 8.32 4.42 22.30
N THR A 147 9.14 3.63 21.62
CA THR A 147 9.23 2.17 21.80
C THR A 147 10.39 1.73 22.70
N GLY A 148 11.35 2.63 22.98
CA GLY A 148 12.58 2.31 23.71
C GLY A 148 13.66 1.62 22.88
N ALA A 149 13.49 1.54 21.55
CA ALA A 149 14.46 0.95 20.65
C ALA A 149 15.77 1.77 20.63
N SER A 150 16.91 1.06 20.63
CA SER A 150 18.23 1.69 20.60
C SER A 150 18.80 1.87 19.19
N LYS A 151 18.25 1.17 18.19
CA LYS A 151 18.75 1.20 16.82
C LYS A 151 17.60 1.38 15.82
N GLY A 152 17.82 2.23 14.82
CA GLY A 152 16.94 2.42 13.68
C GLY A 152 17.52 1.79 12.41
N TYR A 153 16.67 1.25 11.56
CA TYR A 153 17.03 0.86 10.19
C TYR A 153 16.17 1.58 9.17
N ILE A 154 16.74 1.98 8.04
CA ILE A 154 16.01 2.46 6.88
C ILE A 154 16.15 1.41 5.78
N ALA A 155 15.10 0.63 5.59
CA ALA A 155 15.02 -0.43 4.59
C ALA A 155 14.60 0.15 3.24
N ILE A 156 15.47 0.06 2.22
CA ILE A 156 15.23 0.64 0.90
C ILE A 156 15.85 -0.24 -0.19
N LYS A 157 15.22 -0.33 -1.36
CA LYS A 157 15.78 -1.12 -2.47
C LYS A 157 17.05 -0.50 -3.02
N SER A 158 18.05 -1.32 -3.32
CA SER A 158 19.35 -0.90 -3.86
C SER A 158 19.23 -0.09 -5.14
N LYS A 159 18.22 -0.30 -5.98
CA LYS A 159 18.03 0.50 -7.21
C LYS A 159 17.74 1.99 -6.96
N ASN A 160 17.25 2.37 -5.77
CA ASN A 160 16.80 3.74 -5.48
C ASN A 160 17.97 4.63 -5.05
N GLN A 161 19.02 4.68 -5.87
CA GLN A 161 20.30 5.33 -5.54
C GLN A 161 20.17 6.82 -5.18
N LYS A 162 19.25 7.54 -5.84
CA LYS A 162 18.98 8.95 -5.53
C LYS A 162 18.37 9.13 -4.14
N ALA A 163 17.37 8.32 -3.78
CA ALA A 163 16.78 8.32 -2.44
C ALA A 163 17.78 7.89 -1.36
N ILE A 164 18.59 6.85 -1.64
CA ILE A 164 19.67 6.40 -0.74
C ILE A 164 20.66 7.54 -0.49
N LYS A 165 21.07 8.26 -1.54
CA LYS A 165 21.95 9.42 -1.40
C LYS A 165 21.32 10.51 -0.52
N SER A 166 20.07 10.91 -0.80
CA SER A 166 19.35 11.91 0.01
C SER A 166 19.26 11.49 1.49
N LEU A 167 19.03 10.21 1.77
CA LEU A 167 19.01 9.67 3.13
C LEU A 167 20.40 9.69 3.80
N LYS A 168 21.46 9.29 3.08
CA LYS A 168 22.85 9.34 3.59
C LYS A 168 23.25 10.78 3.93
N ASP A 169 22.98 11.71 3.03
CA ASP A 169 23.28 13.15 3.22
C ASP A 169 22.51 13.72 4.43
N ALA A 170 21.25 13.29 4.61
CA ALA A 170 20.39 13.74 5.69
C ALA A 170 20.73 13.13 7.07
N LEU A 171 21.21 11.88 7.11
CA LEU A 171 21.61 11.21 8.35
C LEU A 171 22.91 11.78 8.92
N GLY A 172 23.85 12.18 8.07
CA GLY A 172 25.17 12.65 8.50
C GLY A 172 25.91 11.58 9.31
N GLU A 173 26.41 11.94 10.49
CA GLU A 173 27.19 11.06 11.38
C GLU A 173 26.33 10.33 12.43
N ALA A 174 25.02 10.20 12.22
CA ALA A 174 24.15 9.48 13.15
C ALA A 174 24.54 7.99 13.26
N GLU A 175 24.99 7.56 14.44
CA GLU A 175 25.39 6.16 14.67
C GLU A 175 24.21 5.24 15.05
N ASP A 176 23.09 5.81 15.50
CA ASP A 176 21.92 5.08 15.96
C ASP A 176 21.00 4.60 14.83
N ILE A 177 21.19 5.09 13.60
CA ILE A 177 20.37 4.72 12.43
C ILE A 177 21.27 4.26 11.28
N GLU A 178 20.91 3.14 10.64
CA GLU A 178 21.64 2.58 9.50
C GLU A 178 20.72 2.35 8.30
N ILE A 179 21.20 2.64 7.09
CA ILE A 179 20.48 2.32 5.85
C ILE A 179 20.79 0.87 5.45
N LYS A 180 19.74 0.07 5.23
CA LYS A 180 19.82 -1.30 4.75
C LYS A 180 19.30 -1.36 3.32
N GLU A 181 20.21 -1.54 2.37
CA GLU A 181 19.92 -1.72 0.95
C GLU A 181 19.43 -3.16 0.72
N LEU A 182 18.24 -3.33 0.14
CA LEU A 182 17.55 -4.62 -0.06
C LEU A 182 17.44 -4.99 -1.54
N ARG A 183 17.27 -6.29 -1.84
CA ARG A 183 17.03 -6.80 -3.20
C ARG A 183 15.84 -6.13 -3.91
N ASP A 184 15.96 -5.90 -5.22
CA ASP A 184 14.86 -5.36 -6.03
C ASP A 184 13.86 -6.44 -6.50
N ILE A 185 13.15 -7.02 -5.53
CA ILE A 185 12.10 -8.00 -5.81
C ILE A 185 10.79 -7.63 -5.13
N TYR A 186 9.66 -8.08 -5.68
CA TYR A 186 8.38 -8.10 -4.98
C TYR A 186 8.22 -9.46 -4.27
N PRO A 187 7.91 -9.51 -2.96
CA PRO A 187 7.30 -8.47 -2.13
C PRO A 187 8.24 -7.98 -1.01
N MET A 188 9.43 -7.46 -1.34
CA MET A 188 10.46 -7.08 -0.33
C MET A 188 10.01 -6.03 0.71
N GLY A 189 8.86 -5.38 0.50
CA GLY A 189 8.24 -4.44 1.44
C GLY A 189 7.37 -5.12 2.50
N GLU A 190 7.18 -6.44 2.43
CA GLU A 190 6.46 -7.22 3.43
C GLU A 190 7.29 -7.31 4.73
N GLU A 191 6.63 -7.20 5.88
CA GLU A 191 7.30 -7.02 7.17
C GLU A 191 8.24 -8.19 7.53
N ARG A 192 7.84 -9.42 7.27
CA ARG A 192 8.65 -10.62 7.55
C ARG A 192 9.79 -10.77 6.54
N ALA A 193 9.58 -10.37 5.28
CA ALA A 193 10.65 -10.31 4.28
C ALA A 193 11.75 -9.30 4.69
N ILE A 194 11.38 -8.11 5.17
CA ILE A 194 12.34 -7.11 5.67
C ILE A 194 13.14 -7.66 6.86
N ILE A 195 12.46 -8.31 7.83
CA ILE A 195 13.13 -8.93 8.98
C ILE A 195 14.14 -9.99 8.50
N HIS A 196 13.75 -10.83 7.54
CA HIS A 196 14.65 -11.84 6.99
C HIS A 196 15.86 -11.21 6.28
N GLU A 197 15.64 -10.18 5.45
CA GLU A 197 16.71 -9.55 4.68
C GLU A 197 17.73 -8.83 5.59
N ILE A 198 17.28 -8.24 6.71
CA ILE A 198 18.16 -7.51 7.63
C ILE A 198 18.84 -8.45 8.64
N PHE A 199 18.12 -9.45 9.16
CA PHE A 199 18.58 -10.27 10.30
C PHE A 199 18.82 -11.74 9.96
N GLY A 200 18.54 -12.18 8.74
CA GLY A 200 18.68 -13.57 8.31
C GLY A 200 17.65 -14.52 8.93
N LYS A 201 16.60 -14.01 9.58
CA LYS A 201 15.61 -14.80 10.33
C LYS A 201 14.23 -14.70 9.70
N TRP A 202 13.64 -15.84 9.36
CA TRP A 202 12.21 -15.90 9.06
C TRP A 202 11.39 -15.91 10.35
N LEU A 203 10.37 -15.07 10.39
CA LEU A 203 9.28 -15.19 11.37
C LEU A 203 8.25 -16.18 10.86
N GLU A 204 7.61 -16.91 11.77
CA GLU A 204 6.48 -17.78 11.43
C GLU A 204 5.30 -16.95 10.86
N PRO A 205 4.43 -17.54 10.02
CA PRO A 205 3.30 -16.82 9.41
C PRO A 205 2.35 -16.10 10.36
N SER A 206 2.25 -16.57 11.61
CA SER A 206 1.43 -15.96 12.67
C SER A 206 2.18 -14.93 13.51
N GLU A 207 3.51 -14.90 13.44
CA GLU A 207 4.34 -14.00 14.24
C GLU A 207 4.33 -12.58 13.66
N LEU A 208 4.50 -11.61 14.55
CA LEU A 208 4.60 -10.20 14.23
C LEU A 208 6.05 -9.72 14.40
N PRO A 209 6.45 -8.58 13.81
CA PRO A 209 7.81 -8.05 13.95
C PRO A 209 8.34 -7.92 15.39
N ILE A 210 7.44 -7.79 16.37
CA ILE A 210 7.81 -7.73 17.79
C ILE A 210 8.54 -9.00 18.28
N GLU A 211 8.30 -10.16 17.65
CA GLU A 211 9.02 -11.42 17.93
C GLU A 211 10.48 -11.39 17.46
N ALA A 212 10.83 -10.43 16.60
CA ALA A 212 12.20 -10.07 16.25
C ALA A 212 12.71 -8.85 17.03
N ASN A 213 12.01 -8.48 18.12
CA ASN A 213 12.26 -7.26 18.89
C ASN A 213 12.25 -5.99 18.00
N ALA A 214 11.34 -5.96 17.02
CA ALA A 214 11.31 -4.92 16.00
C ALA A 214 9.90 -4.31 15.79
N VAL A 215 9.87 -3.03 15.45
CA VAL A 215 8.67 -2.33 14.98
C VAL A 215 8.92 -1.78 13.58
N ILE A 216 8.07 -2.12 12.62
CA ILE A 216 8.20 -1.67 11.22
C ILE A 216 7.10 -0.65 10.88
N LEU A 217 7.51 0.49 10.34
CA LEU A 217 6.64 1.61 9.96
C LEU A 217 6.97 2.10 8.54
N ASN A 218 5.95 2.26 7.71
CA ASN A 218 6.10 2.81 6.35
C ASN A 218 6.59 4.27 6.37
N SER A 219 7.33 4.67 5.33
CA SER A 219 7.88 6.02 5.15
C SER A 219 6.86 7.15 5.39
N GLU A 220 5.70 7.12 4.75
CA GLU A 220 4.68 8.16 4.91
C GLU A 220 4.04 8.13 6.30
N THR A 221 3.98 6.94 6.92
CA THR A 221 3.53 6.81 8.32
C THR A 221 4.49 7.53 9.26
N LEU A 222 5.80 7.43 9.02
CA LEU A 222 6.82 8.17 9.77
C LEU A 222 6.76 9.67 9.51
N SER A 223 6.55 10.10 8.26
CA SER A 223 6.33 11.51 7.94
C SER A 223 5.12 12.09 8.67
N ASN A 224 4.02 11.33 8.71
CA ASN A 224 2.82 11.72 9.46
C ASN A 224 3.06 11.77 10.97
N LEU A 225 3.93 10.90 11.49
CA LEU A 225 4.35 10.97 12.89
C LEU A 225 5.13 12.26 13.18
N THR A 226 6.06 12.64 12.30
CA THR A 226 6.80 13.90 12.41
C THR A 226 5.85 15.10 12.43
N ARG A 227 4.91 15.18 11.47
CA ARG A 227 3.93 16.27 11.40
C ARG A 227 3.01 16.32 12.63
N ALA A 228 2.59 15.17 13.14
CA ALA A 228 1.76 15.10 14.33
C ALA A 228 2.51 15.56 15.59
N VAL A 229 3.80 15.22 15.72
CA VAL A 229 4.61 15.59 16.89
C VAL A 229 5.05 17.05 16.84
N GLU A 230 5.52 17.54 15.68
CA GLU A 230 6.08 18.89 15.55
C GLU A 230 5.00 19.95 15.31
N ASP A 231 4.02 19.64 14.45
CA ASP A 231 3.04 20.63 13.98
C ASP A 231 1.64 20.43 14.60
N LEU A 232 1.43 19.34 15.34
CA LEU A 232 0.11 18.88 15.81
C LEU A 232 -0.87 18.67 14.64
N LYS A 233 -0.35 18.28 13.47
CA LYS A 233 -1.15 18.05 12.27
C LYS A 233 -1.84 16.68 12.32
N PRO A 234 -3.19 16.60 12.22
CA PRO A 234 -3.87 15.33 12.01
C PRO A 234 -3.60 14.77 10.62
N VAL A 235 -3.84 13.47 10.41
CA VAL A 235 -3.79 12.86 9.07
C VAL A 235 -5.03 13.27 8.27
N ILE A 236 -4.89 14.35 7.52
CA ILE A 236 -5.91 14.97 6.66
C ILE A 236 -5.52 14.97 5.18
N ASP A 237 -4.26 14.68 4.88
CA ASP A 237 -3.75 14.64 3.52
C ASP A 237 -3.04 13.31 3.23
N LYS A 238 -2.96 12.95 1.96
CA LYS A 238 -2.34 11.71 1.46
C LYS A 238 -1.48 11.99 0.25
N ASP A 239 -0.30 11.39 0.20
CA ASP A 239 0.53 11.39 -1.00
C ASP A 239 0.08 10.24 -1.92
N ILE A 240 -0.12 10.48 -3.22
CA ILE A 240 -0.72 9.48 -4.13
C ILE A 240 -0.09 9.55 -5.52
N THR A 241 0.01 8.41 -6.20
CA THR A 241 0.43 8.33 -7.60
C THR A 241 -0.75 8.04 -8.53
N VAL A 242 -0.93 8.83 -9.59
CA VAL A 242 -1.92 8.59 -10.65
C VAL A 242 -1.20 8.24 -11.95
N ALA A 243 -1.52 7.10 -12.54
CA ALA A 243 -0.81 6.59 -13.71
C ALA A 243 -1.74 5.80 -14.64
N GLY A 244 -1.21 5.44 -15.82
CA GLY A 244 -1.90 4.57 -16.77
C GLY A 244 -2.41 5.31 -17.99
N LYS A 245 -3.63 5.01 -18.41
CA LYS A 245 -4.22 5.46 -19.68
C LYS A 245 -4.73 6.91 -19.61
N LEU A 246 -3.82 7.86 -19.47
CA LEU A 246 -4.11 9.28 -19.27
C LEU A 246 -3.75 10.08 -20.54
N LYS A 247 -4.48 11.18 -20.81
CA LYS A 247 -4.21 12.01 -22.00
C LYS A 247 -2.90 12.78 -21.91
N ASN A 248 -2.40 13.05 -20.70
CA ASN A 248 -1.12 13.71 -20.50
C ASN A 248 0.09 12.79 -20.70
N GLY A 249 -0.13 11.49 -20.95
CA GLY A 249 0.90 10.50 -21.21
C GLY A 249 0.81 9.29 -20.28
N LYS A 250 1.80 8.41 -20.39
CA LYS A 250 1.88 7.15 -19.61
C LYS A 250 2.72 7.29 -18.34
N GLU A 251 3.38 8.42 -18.14
CA GLU A 251 4.23 8.67 -16.98
C GLU A 251 3.38 8.78 -15.70
N ALA A 252 3.96 8.36 -14.58
CA ALA A 252 3.31 8.43 -13.29
C ALA A 252 3.30 9.87 -12.75
N ASN A 253 2.11 10.37 -12.43
CA ASN A 253 1.89 11.68 -11.83
C ASN A 253 1.87 11.54 -10.31
N VAL A 254 2.77 12.22 -9.60
CA VAL A 254 2.85 12.18 -8.14
C VAL A 254 2.24 13.45 -7.56
N PHE A 255 1.23 13.27 -6.71
CA PHE A 255 0.60 14.34 -5.95
C PHE A 255 0.97 14.20 -4.47
N PHE A 256 1.44 15.29 -3.88
CA PHE A 256 1.75 15.35 -2.46
C PHE A 256 0.67 16.10 -1.70
N GLN A 257 0.37 15.61 -0.49
CA GLN A 257 -0.58 16.22 0.44
C GLN A 257 -1.97 16.48 -0.18
N VAL A 258 -2.51 15.51 -0.93
CA VAL A 258 -3.89 15.59 -1.45
C VAL A 258 -4.89 15.44 -0.30
N PRO A 259 -5.90 16.32 -0.17
CA PRO A 259 -6.91 16.21 0.87
C PRO A 259 -7.62 14.84 0.83
N ILE A 260 -7.68 14.17 1.96
CA ILE A 260 -8.45 12.91 2.10
C ILE A 260 -9.92 13.19 1.77
N GLY A 261 -10.56 12.28 1.02
CA GLY A 261 -11.93 12.43 0.54
C GLY A 261 -12.06 13.14 -0.80
N THR A 262 -10.94 13.58 -1.40
CA THR A 262 -10.89 14.06 -2.78
C THR A 262 -11.33 12.93 -3.74
N PRO A 263 -12.25 13.19 -4.68
CA PRO A 263 -12.60 12.22 -5.71
C PRO A 263 -11.39 11.82 -6.56
N ILE A 264 -11.23 10.51 -6.79
CA ILE A 264 -10.14 10.02 -7.65
C ILE A 264 -10.30 10.54 -9.08
N GLU A 265 -11.55 10.66 -9.56
CA GLU A 265 -11.87 11.25 -10.86
C GLU A 265 -11.27 12.66 -11.02
N SER A 266 -11.31 13.49 -9.98
CA SER A 266 -10.74 14.85 -10.04
C SER A 266 -9.23 14.83 -10.27
N LEU A 267 -8.49 13.89 -9.66
CA LEU A 267 -7.05 13.74 -9.88
C LEU A 267 -6.74 13.20 -11.29
N ILE A 268 -7.62 12.36 -11.84
CA ILE A 268 -7.51 11.85 -13.20
C ILE A 268 -7.72 12.98 -14.21
N GLU A 269 -8.72 13.84 -13.99
CA GLU A 269 -8.96 15.02 -14.82
C GLU A 269 -7.81 16.04 -14.72
N GLU A 270 -7.18 16.20 -13.55
CA GLU A 270 -5.95 17.00 -13.42
C GLU A 270 -4.79 16.42 -14.24
N CYS A 271 -4.78 15.10 -14.47
CA CYS A 271 -3.88 14.43 -15.41
C CYS A 271 -4.36 14.47 -16.88
N GLY A 272 -5.31 15.34 -17.22
CA GLY A 272 -5.86 15.48 -18.58
C GLY A 272 -7.01 14.52 -18.91
N GLY A 273 -7.47 13.73 -17.95
CA GLY A 273 -8.54 12.75 -18.11
C GLY A 273 -8.09 11.45 -18.78
N ILE A 274 -9.03 10.52 -18.92
CA ILE A 274 -8.78 9.19 -19.50
C ILE A 274 -8.63 9.28 -21.02
N ASP A 275 -7.61 8.62 -21.57
CA ASP A 275 -7.34 8.57 -23.01
C ASP A 275 -8.20 7.53 -23.76
N GLY A 276 -9.50 7.76 -23.91
CA GLY A 276 -10.41 6.81 -24.61
C GLY A 276 -10.83 5.61 -23.75
N GLY A 277 -11.19 4.48 -24.37
CA GLY A 277 -11.75 3.32 -23.62
C GLY A 277 -10.73 2.61 -22.71
N PHE A 278 -11.07 2.39 -21.44
CA PHE A 278 -10.19 1.75 -20.45
C PHE A 278 -10.73 0.39 -19.99
N GLY A 279 -9.88 -0.40 -19.33
CA GLY A 279 -10.26 -1.70 -18.77
C GLY A 279 -10.84 -1.56 -17.36
N GLU A 280 -10.02 -1.11 -16.42
CA GLU A 280 -10.44 -0.89 -15.05
C GLU A 280 -9.65 0.25 -14.38
N VAL A 281 -10.20 0.77 -13.28
CA VAL A 281 -9.51 1.69 -12.38
C VAL A 281 -9.06 0.91 -11.15
N ILE A 282 -7.76 0.82 -10.97
CA ILE A 282 -7.14 0.16 -9.82
C ILE A 282 -6.81 1.20 -8.76
N ILE A 283 -7.41 1.11 -7.58
CA ILE A 283 -7.00 1.91 -6.42
C ILE A 283 -6.03 1.09 -5.57
N GLY A 284 -4.82 1.61 -5.40
CA GLY A 284 -3.66 0.92 -4.83
C GLY A 284 -2.59 0.64 -5.89
N GLY A 285 -1.72 -0.32 -5.59
CA GLY A 285 -0.64 -0.73 -6.50
C GLY A 285 -1.03 -1.88 -7.43
N PRO A 286 -0.18 -2.25 -8.39
CA PRO A 286 -0.45 -3.32 -9.35
C PRO A 286 -0.72 -4.68 -8.69
N TYR A 287 -0.02 -5.01 -7.59
CA TYR A 287 -0.11 -6.33 -6.96
C TYR A 287 -1.23 -6.43 -5.93
N THR A 288 -1.49 -5.37 -5.17
CA THR A 288 -2.46 -5.38 -4.04
C THR A 288 -3.68 -4.49 -4.26
N GLY A 289 -3.69 -3.68 -5.32
CA GLY A 289 -4.78 -2.77 -5.64
C GLY A 289 -6.08 -3.47 -6.05
N LYS A 290 -7.19 -2.75 -5.91
CA LYS A 290 -8.54 -3.24 -6.18
C LYS A 290 -9.15 -2.54 -7.37
N SER A 291 -9.88 -3.30 -8.18
CA SER A 291 -10.77 -2.75 -9.20
C SER A 291 -11.90 -2.00 -8.52
N CYS A 292 -12.05 -0.72 -8.81
CA CYS A 292 -13.02 0.15 -8.18
C CYS A 292 -13.82 0.93 -9.21
N ASP A 293 -15.01 1.37 -8.78
CA ASP A 293 -15.84 2.33 -9.51
C ASP A 293 -15.25 3.73 -9.36
N ILE A 294 -14.91 4.37 -10.47
CA ILE A 294 -14.26 5.69 -10.50
C ILE A 294 -15.10 6.76 -9.79
N GLU A 295 -16.42 6.74 -9.98
CA GLU A 295 -17.35 7.77 -9.46
C GLU A 295 -17.49 7.69 -7.94
N LYS A 296 -17.22 6.51 -7.35
CA LYS A 296 -17.32 6.26 -5.90
C LYS A 296 -15.97 6.25 -5.20
N SER A 297 -14.88 6.32 -5.96
CA SER A 297 -13.53 6.20 -5.42
C SER A 297 -13.02 7.56 -4.95
N VAL A 298 -12.50 7.58 -3.72
CA VAL A 298 -11.90 8.78 -3.12
C VAL A 298 -10.54 8.48 -2.51
N VAL A 299 -9.74 9.52 -2.32
CA VAL A 299 -8.48 9.45 -1.58
C VAL A 299 -8.76 9.10 -0.12
N THR A 300 -8.06 8.11 0.42
CA THR A 300 -8.16 7.67 1.82
C THR A 300 -6.77 7.63 2.45
N LYS A 301 -6.69 7.40 3.76
CA LYS A 301 -5.41 7.24 4.48
C LYS A 301 -4.49 6.13 3.94
N THR A 302 -5.05 5.18 3.19
CA THR A 302 -4.32 4.01 2.65
C THR A 302 -4.24 4.05 1.12
N SER A 303 -4.67 5.12 0.47
CA SER A 303 -4.62 5.23 -0.99
C SER A 303 -3.18 5.52 -1.46
N GLY A 304 -2.49 4.50 -2.00
CA GLY A 304 -1.14 4.67 -2.56
C GLY A 304 -1.12 5.07 -4.05
N GLY A 305 -2.16 4.69 -4.80
CA GLY A 305 -2.26 5.07 -6.20
C GLY A 305 -3.63 4.88 -6.84
N ALA A 306 -3.78 5.42 -8.04
CA ALA A 306 -4.89 5.21 -8.95
C ALA A 306 -4.34 4.91 -10.35
N ILE A 307 -4.62 3.71 -10.87
CA ILE A 307 -4.07 3.23 -12.14
C ILE A 307 -5.20 2.90 -13.10
N ILE A 308 -5.25 3.59 -14.22
CA ILE A 308 -6.26 3.39 -15.27
C ILE A 308 -5.65 2.45 -16.29
N THR A 309 -6.23 1.28 -16.49
CA THR A 309 -5.61 0.25 -17.33
C THR A 309 -6.15 0.23 -18.76
N ILE A 310 -5.40 -0.39 -19.67
CA ILE A 310 -5.98 -0.91 -20.92
C ILE A 310 -7.00 -2.02 -20.62
N PRO A 311 -7.92 -2.32 -21.55
CA PRO A 311 -8.78 -3.49 -21.47
C PRO A 311 -7.98 -4.78 -21.26
N LEU A 312 -8.54 -5.69 -20.46
CA LEU A 312 -8.00 -7.02 -20.30
C LEU A 312 -8.10 -7.79 -21.63
N PRO A 313 -7.13 -8.68 -21.92
CA PRO A 313 -7.18 -9.48 -23.15
C PRO A 313 -8.34 -10.48 -23.09
N GLU A 314 -9.09 -10.60 -24.18
CA GLU A 314 -10.13 -11.62 -24.30
C GLU A 314 -9.52 -13.01 -24.48
N PHE A 315 -10.07 -13.98 -23.75
CA PHE A 315 -9.74 -15.39 -23.88
C PHE A 315 -10.95 -16.26 -23.49
N TYR A 316 -11.69 -16.74 -24.49
CA TYR A 316 -12.88 -17.60 -24.31
C TYR A 316 -12.53 -19.09 -24.15
N GLY A 317 -11.49 -19.38 -23.36
CA GLY A 317 -10.98 -20.74 -23.16
C GLY A 317 -10.91 -21.15 -21.68
N SER A 318 -10.27 -22.29 -21.43
CA SER A 318 -10.15 -22.86 -20.09
C SER A 318 -8.94 -22.30 -19.35
N LEU A 319 -9.17 -21.66 -18.20
CA LEU A 319 -8.15 -20.98 -17.40
C LEU A 319 -7.94 -21.68 -16.05
N GLY A 320 -6.68 -21.97 -15.72
CA GLY A 320 -6.27 -22.37 -14.37
C GLY A 320 -5.82 -21.15 -13.56
N LEU A 321 -6.16 -21.10 -12.28
CA LEU A 321 -5.74 -20.01 -11.39
C LEU A 321 -4.65 -20.49 -10.43
N LEU A 322 -3.52 -19.76 -10.35
CA LEU A 322 -2.49 -19.99 -9.34
C LEU A 322 -2.46 -18.84 -8.34
N VAL A 323 -3.02 -19.10 -7.16
CA VAL A 323 -3.19 -18.11 -6.09
C VAL A 323 -1.91 -17.98 -5.26
N CYS A 324 -1.55 -16.76 -4.87
CA CYS A 324 -0.40 -16.49 -4.02
C CYS A 324 -0.80 -15.63 -2.82
N ALA A 325 -0.22 -15.89 -1.65
CA ALA A 325 -0.45 -15.07 -0.46
C ALA A 325 0.22 -13.69 -0.53
N CYS A 326 1.18 -13.51 -1.45
CA CYS A 326 1.93 -12.26 -1.56
C CYS A 326 1.20 -11.18 -2.39
N SER A 327 0.11 -11.52 -3.08
CA SER A 327 -0.55 -10.61 -4.03
C SER A 327 -2.05 -10.94 -4.16
N ALA A 328 -2.61 -10.91 -5.37
CA ALA A 328 -4.02 -11.09 -5.64
C ALA A 328 -4.53 -12.45 -5.14
N ASP A 329 -5.65 -12.39 -4.43
CA ASP A 329 -6.37 -13.55 -3.95
C ASP A 329 -7.20 -14.21 -5.07
N GLU A 330 -7.86 -15.31 -4.73
CA GLU A 330 -8.73 -16.04 -5.67
C GLU A 330 -9.89 -15.17 -6.18
N ILE A 331 -10.45 -14.30 -5.34
CA ILE A 331 -11.56 -13.42 -5.70
C ILE A 331 -11.13 -12.51 -6.84
N ARG A 332 -9.96 -11.87 -6.70
CA ARG A 332 -9.41 -11.01 -7.75
C ARG A 332 -9.06 -11.78 -9.01
N LEU A 333 -8.48 -12.98 -8.89
CA LEU A 333 -8.18 -13.79 -10.08
C LEU A 333 -9.43 -14.24 -10.83
N ARG A 334 -10.52 -14.55 -10.12
CA ARG A 334 -11.81 -14.89 -10.73
C ARG A 334 -12.47 -13.69 -11.39
N ASP A 335 -12.40 -12.51 -10.78
CA ASP A 335 -12.85 -11.25 -11.38
C ASP A 335 -12.13 -10.99 -12.72
N ILE A 336 -10.80 -11.11 -12.73
CA ILE A 336 -9.99 -10.99 -13.95
C ILE A 336 -10.39 -12.03 -14.98
N ALA A 337 -10.49 -13.31 -14.60
CA ALA A 337 -10.91 -14.38 -15.51
C ALA A 337 -12.30 -14.11 -16.13
N SER A 338 -13.23 -13.59 -15.33
CA SER A 338 -14.56 -13.20 -15.79
C SER A 338 -14.49 -12.05 -16.80
N LYS A 339 -13.69 -11.01 -16.53
CA LYS A 339 -13.48 -9.89 -17.45
C LYS A 339 -12.78 -10.29 -18.75
N MET A 340 -11.96 -11.35 -18.71
CA MET A 340 -11.35 -11.95 -19.90
C MET A 340 -12.31 -12.86 -20.69
N GLY A 341 -13.51 -13.15 -20.17
CA GLY A 341 -14.45 -14.10 -20.79
C GLY A 341 -14.04 -15.58 -20.64
N SER A 342 -13.13 -15.88 -19.71
CA SER A 342 -12.54 -17.22 -19.54
C SER A 342 -13.34 -18.10 -18.58
N LYS A 343 -13.33 -19.41 -18.83
CA LYS A 343 -13.89 -20.41 -17.91
C LYS A 343 -12.82 -20.91 -16.95
N VAL A 344 -13.00 -20.69 -15.65
CA VAL A 344 -12.09 -21.25 -14.64
C VAL A 344 -12.31 -22.76 -14.50
N VAL A 345 -11.28 -23.56 -14.73
CA VAL A 345 -11.33 -25.04 -14.67
C VAL A 345 -10.59 -25.64 -13.49
N GLY A 346 -9.75 -24.86 -12.81
CA GLY A 346 -9.03 -25.29 -11.61
C GLY A 346 -8.40 -24.13 -10.88
N VAL A 347 -8.23 -24.29 -9.58
CA VAL A 347 -7.51 -23.35 -8.71
C VAL A 347 -6.47 -24.14 -7.94
N ALA A 348 -5.22 -23.69 -7.99
CA ALA A 348 -4.13 -24.21 -7.19
C ALA A 348 -3.54 -23.09 -6.34
N ASN A 349 -3.10 -23.44 -5.14
CA ASN A 349 -2.40 -22.52 -4.25
C ASN A 349 -0.90 -22.63 -4.47
N CYS A 350 -0.20 -21.51 -4.36
CA CYS A 350 1.25 -21.48 -4.23
C CYS A 350 1.70 -22.41 -3.10
N LYS A 351 2.78 -23.18 -3.32
CA LYS A 351 3.31 -24.11 -2.31
C LYS A 351 3.63 -23.47 -0.95
N ASN A 352 3.97 -22.17 -0.93
CA ASN A 352 4.26 -21.42 0.29
C ASN A 352 3.02 -20.80 0.95
N LEU A 353 1.84 -20.93 0.35
CA LEU A 353 0.62 -20.38 0.89
C LEU A 353 0.13 -21.25 2.05
N VAL A 354 -0.05 -20.63 3.21
CA VAL A 354 -0.72 -21.21 4.37
C VAL A 354 -1.86 -20.29 4.80
N ASN A 355 -2.93 -20.85 5.35
CA ASN A 355 -4.04 -20.06 5.88
C ASN A 355 -3.91 -19.94 7.39
N ILE A 356 -3.83 -18.70 7.90
CA ILE A 356 -3.75 -18.38 9.33
C ILE A 356 -4.99 -17.55 9.68
N ASN A 357 -5.91 -18.12 10.45
CA ASN A 357 -7.13 -17.45 10.91
C ASN A 357 -7.94 -16.80 9.78
N GLY A 358 -8.06 -17.49 8.63
CA GLY A 358 -8.79 -16.99 7.47
C GLY A 358 -8.00 -16.06 6.55
N ALA A 359 -6.77 -15.68 6.91
CA ALA A 359 -5.87 -14.89 6.07
C ALA A 359 -4.80 -15.76 5.41
N ASN A 360 -4.62 -15.61 4.10
CA ASN A 360 -3.52 -16.27 3.40
C ASN A 360 -2.20 -15.58 3.75
N LYS A 361 -1.19 -16.38 4.11
CA LYS A 361 0.16 -15.95 4.47
C LYS A 361 1.18 -16.77 3.69
N CYS A 362 2.30 -16.14 3.32
CA CYS A 362 3.41 -16.83 2.67
C CYS A 362 4.39 -17.34 3.73
N LEU A 363 4.92 -18.55 3.59
CA LEU A 363 5.98 -19.07 4.46
C LEU A 363 7.26 -18.22 4.35
N THR A 364 7.75 -18.01 3.13
CA THR A 364 8.96 -17.22 2.84
C THR A 364 8.68 -16.19 1.73
N PRO A 365 8.04 -15.05 2.04
CA PRO A 365 7.72 -14.03 1.04
C PRO A 365 8.95 -13.52 0.29
N GLY A 366 8.98 -13.71 -1.03
CA GLY A 366 10.11 -13.29 -1.89
C GLY A 366 11.14 -14.38 -2.17
N ASP A 367 11.21 -15.42 -1.35
CA ASP A 367 12.06 -16.60 -1.56
C ASP A 367 11.16 -17.82 -1.79
N CYS A 368 10.79 -18.04 -3.06
CA CYS A 368 9.63 -18.81 -3.46
C CYS A 368 10.06 -20.18 -4.04
N PRO A 369 9.44 -21.32 -3.63
CA PRO A 369 9.79 -22.64 -4.13
C PRO A 369 9.25 -22.87 -5.55
N GLY A 370 9.76 -23.88 -6.22
CA GLY A 370 9.27 -24.28 -7.55
C GLY A 370 7.79 -24.66 -7.56
N GLN A 371 7.03 -24.11 -8.51
CA GLN A 371 5.57 -24.31 -8.65
C GLN A 371 5.17 -25.41 -9.66
N VAL A 372 6.10 -26.28 -10.05
CA VAL A 372 5.90 -27.29 -11.10
C VAL A 372 4.68 -28.17 -10.84
N GLN A 373 4.47 -28.59 -9.59
CA GLN A 373 3.33 -29.44 -9.19
C GLN A 373 1.98 -28.73 -9.41
N ALA A 374 1.87 -27.47 -8.99
CA ALA A 374 0.65 -26.67 -9.17
C ALA A 374 0.32 -26.45 -10.65
N VAL A 375 1.35 -26.18 -11.47
CA VAL A 375 1.19 -26.05 -12.93
C VAL A 375 0.72 -27.36 -13.57
N MET A 376 1.30 -28.50 -13.18
CA MET A 376 0.88 -29.83 -13.66
C MET A 376 -0.55 -30.17 -13.26
N GLU A 377 -0.95 -29.83 -12.03
CA GLU A 377 -2.32 -30.01 -11.56
C GLU A 377 -3.32 -29.21 -12.38
N LEU A 378 -3.06 -27.92 -12.59
CA LEU A 378 -3.92 -27.06 -13.41
C LEU A 378 -4.02 -27.59 -14.85
N LYS A 379 -2.92 -28.05 -15.44
CA LYS A 379 -2.92 -28.70 -16.76
C LYS A 379 -3.82 -29.94 -16.79
N LYS A 380 -3.68 -30.80 -15.78
CA LYS A 380 -4.48 -32.04 -15.65
C LYS A 380 -5.97 -31.72 -15.51
N ASN A 381 -6.32 -30.62 -14.86
CA ASN A 381 -7.68 -30.11 -14.73
C ASN A 381 -8.21 -29.45 -16.02
N GLY A 382 -7.45 -29.48 -17.12
CA GLY A 382 -7.88 -29.00 -18.43
C GLY A 382 -7.57 -27.52 -18.69
N ALA A 383 -6.67 -26.90 -17.92
CA ALA A 383 -6.26 -25.52 -18.18
C ALA A 383 -5.49 -25.42 -19.51
N GLU A 384 -5.99 -24.60 -20.43
CA GLU A 384 -5.32 -24.24 -21.68
C GLU A 384 -4.32 -23.09 -21.45
N ARG A 385 -4.60 -22.23 -20.47
CA ARG A 385 -3.73 -21.15 -19.98
C ARG A 385 -3.80 -21.09 -18.46
N ILE A 386 -2.78 -20.49 -17.85
CA ILE A 386 -2.82 -20.17 -16.41
C ILE A 386 -2.76 -18.67 -16.17
N LEU A 387 -3.60 -18.20 -15.26
CA LEU A 387 -3.58 -16.86 -14.69
C LEU A 387 -2.95 -16.94 -13.30
N ILE A 388 -1.87 -16.17 -13.09
CA ILE A 388 -1.04 -16.26 -11.90
C ILE A 388 -0.99 -14.94 -11.12
N ALA A 389 -0.86 -15.04 -9.80
CA ALA A 389 -0.71 -13.93 -8.86
C ALA A 389 0.62 -13.96 -8.08
N ASN A 390 1.65 -14.56 -8.65
CA ASN A 390 2.82 -14.98 -7.88
C ASN A 390 3.81 -13.83 -7.61
N CYS A 391 4.55 -13.96 -6.50
CA CYS A 391 5.70 -13.11 -6.15
C CYS A 391 6.71 -13.03 -7.31
N SER A 392 7.62 -12.04 -7.34
CA SER A 392 8.64 -11.90 -8.40
C SER A 392 9.41 -13.21 -8.64
N ASP A 393 9.95 -13.79 -7.58
CA ASP A 393 10.72 -15.04 -7.65
C ASP A 393 9.85 -16.24 -8.04
N CYS A 394 8.65 -16.34 -7.47
CA CYS A 394 7.72 -17.40 -7.77
C CYS A 394 7.28 -17.37 -9.24
N THR A 395 7.10 -16.17 -9.80
CA THR A 395 6.82 -15.97 -11.23
C THR A 395 7.98 -16.48 -12.09
N ASN A 396 9.24 -16.29 -11.69
CA ASN A 396 10.39 -16.91 -12.37
C ASN A 396 10.26 -18.43 -12.41
N THR A 397 9.91 -19.07 -11.28
CA THR A 397 9.74 -20.53 -11.24
C THR A 397 8.62 -21.02 -12.17
N VAL A 398 7.49 -20.31 -12.24
CA VAL A 398 6.36 -20.65 -13.13
C VAL A 398 6.78 -20.48 -14.58
N MET A 399 7.45 -19.38 -14.92
CA MET A 399 7.93 -19.09 -16.27
C MET A 399 9.07 -20.02 -16.73
N CYS A 400 9.70 -20.76 -15.82
CA CYS A 400 10.65 -21.82 -16.15
C CYS A 400 9.97 -23.16 -16.46
N CYS A 401 8.77 -23.44 -15.95
CA CYS A 401 8.12 -24.74 -16.11
C CYS A 401 6.89 -24.73 -17.04
N ALA A 402 5.99 -23.76 -16.93
CA ALA A 402 4.74 -23.73 -17.68
C ALA A 402 4.94 -23.67 -19.21
N PRO A 403 5.86 -22.82 -19.76
CA PRO A 403 6.11 -22.82 -21.20
C PRO A 403 6.66 -24.16 -21.73
N ASN A 404 7.52 -24.82 -20.97
CA ASN A 404 8.06 -26.15 -21.33
C ASN A 404 6.95 -27.23 -21.35
N MET A 405 5.86 -27.00 -20.61
CA MET A 405 4.67 -27.85 -20.63
C MET A 405 3.65 -27.43 -21.69
N GLY A 406 3.94 -26.43 -22.52
CA GLY A 406 3.03 -25.91 -23.54
C GLY A 406 1.84 -25.12 -22.99
N ILE A 407 1.95 -24.56 -21.77
CA ILE A 407 0.89 -23.78 -21.13
C ILE A 407 1.29 -22.30 -21.11
N PRO A 408 0.60 -21.42 -21.86
CA PRO A 408 0.82 -19.98 -21.78
C PRO A 408 0.43 -19.43 -20.40
N VAL A 409 1.18 -18.41 -19.97
CA VAL A 409 1.04 -17.77 -18.66
C VAL A 409 0.64 -16.31 -18.82
N TYR A 410 -0.42 -15.93 -18.12
CA TYR A 410 -0.84 -14.55 -17.94
C TYR A 410 -0.67 -14.17 -16.48
N HIS A 411 0.02 -13.06 -16.20
CA HIS A 411 0.15 -12.55 -14.84
C HIS A 411 -0.95 -11.51 -14.61
N HIS A 412 -1.56 -11.49 -13.43
CA HIS A 412 -2.69 -10.60 -13.16
C HIS A 412 -2.34 -9.10 -13.30
N THR A 413 -1.06 -8.73 -13.19
CA THR A 413 -0.57 -7.36 -13.41
C THR A 413 -0.28 -7.01 -14.87
N ASP A 414 -0.33 -7.95 -15.81
CA ASP A 414 0.16 -7.74 -17.17
C ASP A 414 -0.55 -6.58 -17.89
N HIS A 415 -1.87 -6.48 -17.77
CA HIS A 415 -2.62 -5.37 -18.39
C HIS A 415 -2.24 -4.03 -17.75
N ILE A 416 -1.94 -4.00 -16.45
CA ILE A 416 -1.47 -2.81 -15.75
C ILE A 416 -0.10 -2.40 -16.30
N PHE A 417 0.86 -3.32 -16.33
CA PHE A 417 2.22 -3.04 -16.80
C PHE A 417 2.28 -2.65 -18.28
N ARG A 418 1.50 -3.31 -19.14
CA ARG A 418 1.37 -2.92 -20.56
C ARG A 418 0.80 -1.52 -20.75
N THR A 419 0.00 -1.03 -19.80
CA THR A 419 -0.57 0.31 -19.92
C THR A 419 0.50 1.39 -19.86
N VAL A 420 1.50 1.18 -18.99
CA VAL A 420 2.57 2.14 -18.71
C VAL A 420 3.92 1.73 -19.31
N ASP A 421 3.91 0.77 -20.24
CA ASP A 421 5.12 0.19 -20.87
C ASP A 421 6.17 -0.31 -19.85
N HIS A 422 5.70 -0.76 -18.68
CA HIS A 422 6.55 -1.36 -17.65
C HIS A 422 6.91 -2.81 -18.03
N GLU A 423 8.12 -3.23 -17.67
CA GLU A 423 8.55 -4.61 -17.87
C GLU A 423 7.57 -5.59 -17.23
N LEU A 424 7.16 -6.60 -18.00
CA LEU A 424 6.25 -7.62 -17.49
C LEU A 424 6.97 -8.47 -16.45
N SER A 425 6.24 -8.94 -15.43
CA SER A 425 6.77 -9.96 -14.53
C SER A 425 6.92 -11.28 -15.28
N ARG A 426 8.09 -11.43 -15.91
CA ARG A 426 8.51 -12.54 -16.77
C ARG A 426 10.00 -12.67 -16.58
N ARG A 427 10.49 -13.82 -16.10
CA ARG A 427 11.92 -14.13 -15.90
C ARG A 427 12.74 -12.88 -15.53
N LEU A 428 12.49 -12.35 -14.34
CA LEU A 428 13.24 -11.23 -13.79
C LEU A 428 14.71 -11.66 -13.66
N PRO A 429 15.67 -10.79 -13.99
CA PRO A 429 17.08 -11.07 -13.76
C PRO A 429 17.25 -11.35 -12.26
N MET A 430 17.66 -12.57 -11.93
CA MET A 430 18.13 -12.86 -10.59
C MET A 430 19.49 -12.19 -10.49
N GLU A 431 19.61 -11.15 -9.66
CA GLU A 431 20.92 -10.58 -9.33
C GLU A 431 21.79 -11.72 -8.77
N GLU A 432 23.00 -11.88 -9.32
CA GLU A 432 23.97 -12.91 -8.93
C GLU A 432 24.52 -12.70 -7.51
#